data_AF-A0A0D1CI73-F1
#
_entry.id   AF-A0A0D1CI73-F1
#
_cell.length_a   1.000
_cell.length_b   1.000
_cell.length_c   1.000
_cell.angle_alpha   90.00
_cell.angle_beta   90.00
_cell.angle_gamma   90.00
#
_symmetry.space_group_name_H-M   'P 1'
#
loop_
_entity.id
_entity.type
_entity.pdbx_description
1 polymer ?
#
loop_
_entity_poly.entity_id
_entity_poly.type
_entity_poly.pdbx_seq_one_letter_code
_entity_poly.pdbx_strand_id
1 'polypeptide(L)'
;MSTQEPATSSSSTDPAVSDVKLERKARKEAQKALKLQQAAQKKIAIKAEQPSTASSSISKSSSANASASASSSSSSSLKAPRKPPSSDEQLSRALAYILRHGAEKEALEIRADGYVLLEHVLQRPRVKSVTITLPDGKKTKPRLEDVRRIVESNEKKRFELSQQNSAEWWVRAVQGHSLKNVVELQHVALTLENLHLLKLTHDDPHNHSLTEEHHLKTNLDALQIASEHRVQVIHGTYAPAWDLILASGGLKPMTRNHIHLAKGKFGQQGVISGMRKSANRLIYIDIVKAITDGIPFYLSSNGVVLTPGDNQHHMLGVQYFTKVEDQNAQLVWSRPPSPSPSPSPSPSPTV
;
A
#
# COMPACT_ATOMS: atom_id res chain seq x y z
N MET A 1 -53.25 -29.36 -50.69
CA MET A 1 -52.65 -29.98 -49.48
C MET A 1 -51.16 -30.15 -49.72
N SER A 2 -50.38 -29.95 -48.66
CA SER A 2 -48.92 -30.12 -48.55
C SER A 2 -48.02 -28.97 -49.05
N THR A 3 -47.90 -28.02 -48.13
CA THR A 3 -46.75 -27.19 -47.78
C THR A 3 -45.37 -27.85 -47.92
N GLN A 4 -44.41 -27.10 -48.50
CA GLN A 4 -42.98 -27.29 -48.26
C GLN A 4 -42.30 -25.92 -48.28
N GLU A 5 -41.86 -25.44 -47.10
CA GLU A 5 -40.95 -24.31 -46.95
C GLU A 5 -39.50 -24.80 -46.82
N PRO A 6 -38.50 -24.12 -47.41
CA PRO A 6 -37.10 -24.34 -47.09
C PRO A 6 -36.64 -23.44 -45.94
N ALA A 7 -35.95 -24.03 -44.97
CA ALA A 7 -35.31 -23.33 -43.87
C ALA A 7 -34.14 -22.46 -44.37
N THR A 8 -34.25 -21.14 -44.23
CA THR A 8 -33.13 -20.20 -44.39
C THR A 8 -32.44 -19.97 -43.04
N SER A 9 -31.20 -20.44 -42.91
CA SER A 9 -30.33 -20.13 -41.77
C SER A 9 -29.69 -18.75 -41.95
N SER A 10 -30.19 -17.73 -41.25
CA SER A 10 -29.55 -16.42 -41.15
C SER A 10 -28.63 -16.38 -39.92
N SER A 11 -27.31 -16.41 -40.14
CA SER A 11 -26.30 -16.13 -39.11
C SER A 11 -26.20 -14.62 -38.89
N SER A 12 -26.81 -14.11 -37.82
CA SER A 12 -26.63 -12.74 -37.35
C SER A 12 -25.33 -12.64 -36.54
N THR A 13 -24.27 -12.09 -37.13
CA THR A 13 -23.11 -11.59 -36.37
C THR A 13 -23.40 -10.17 -35.88
N ASP A 14 -23.57 -10.02 -34.56
CA ASP A 14 -23.81 -8.74 -33.89
C ASP A 14 -22.66 -7.73 -34.11
N PRO A 15 -22.95 -6.48 -34.55
CA PRO A 15 -21.96 -5.42 -34.75
C PRO A 15 -21.38 -4.85 -33.44
N ALA A 16 -21.95 -5.17 -32.27
CA ALA A 16 -21.53 -4.62 -30.98
C ALA A 16 -20.19 -5.20 -30.45
N VAL A 17 -19.73 -6.35 -30.95
CA VAL A 17 -18.54 -7.04 -30.44
C VAL A 17 -17.24 -6.55 -31.09
N SER A 18 -17.31 -5.98 -32.31
CA SER A 18 -16.15 -5.41 -33.01
C SER A 18 -15.68 -4.10 -32.39
N ASP A 19 -16.62 -3.25 -31.95
CA ASP A 19 -16.30 -1.93 -31.38
C ASP A 19 -15.57 -2.03 -30.03
N VAL A 20 -15.96 -3.00 -29.18
CA VAL A 20 -15.30 -3.24 -27.88
C VAL A 20 -13.85 -3.73 -28.05
N LYS A 21 -13.57 -4.50 -29.11
CA LYS A 21 -12.21 -4.95 -29.41
C LYS A 21 -11.34 -3.82 -29.96
N LEU A 22 -11.90 -2.96 -30.80
CA LEU A 22 -11.21 -1.77 -31.32
C LEU A 22 -10.88 -0.79 -30.18
N GLU A 23 -11.83 -0.58 -29.27
CA GLU A 23 -11.65 0.33 -28.13
C GLU A 23 -10.64 -0.21 -27.10
N ARG A 24 -10.60 -1.53 -26.87
CA ARG A 24 -9.55 -2.17 -26.05
C ARG A 24 -8.16 -2.02 -26.67
N LYS A 25 -8.05 -2.09 -28.00
CA LYS A 25 -6.79 -1.90 -28.72
C LYS A 25 -6.33 -0.43 -28.61
N ALA A 26 -7.23 0.52 -28.85
CA ALA A 26 -6.95 1.94 -28.71
C ALA A 26 -6.52 2.33 -27.28
N ARG A 27 -7.16 1.77 -26.24
CA ARG A 27 -6.77 2.00 -24.83
C ARG A 27 -5.39 1.44 -24.50
N LYS A 28 -5.04 0.25 -25.00
CA LYS A 28 -3.68 -0.32 -24.82
C LYS A 28 -2.61 0.52 -25.51
N GLU A 29 -2.92 1.04 -26.69
CA GLU A 29 -2.00 1.87 -27.48
C GLU A 29 -1.79 3.26 -26.83
N ALA A 30 -2.86 3.88 -26.32
CA ALA A 30 -2.79 5.12 -25.55
C ALA A 30 -1.97 4.97 -24.26
N GLN A 31 -2.13 3.86 -23.53
CA GLN A 31 -1.33 3.58 -22.33
C GLN A 31 0.16 3.37 -22.66
N LYS A 32 0.47 2.73 -23.78
CA LYS A 32 1.86 2.55 -24.26
C LYS A 32 2.49 3.90 -24.62
N ALA A 33 1.74 4.77 -25.30
CA ALA A 33 2.19 6.12 -25.68
C ALA A 33 2.46 7.01 -24.44
N LEU A 34 1.57 6.99 -23.45
CA LEU A 34 1.73 7.75 -22.21
C LEU A 34 2.98 7.31 -21.42
N LYS A 35 3.23 5.99 -21.36
CA LYS A 35 4.41 5.43 -20.69
C LYS A 35 5.71 5.82 -21.41
N LEU A 36 5.70 5.89 -22.74
CA LEU A 36 6.84 6.35 -23.54
C LEU A 36 7.12 7.85 -23.31
N GLN A 37 6.06 8.67 -23.23
CA GLN A 37 6.17 10.11 -22.99
C GLN A 37 6.71 10.41 -21.59
N GLN A 38 6.25 9.68 -20.57
CA GLN A 38 6.77 9.79 -19.19
C GLN A 38 8.24 9.35 -19.10
N ALA A 39 8.63 8.30 -19.83
CA ALA A 39 10.03 7.86 -19.90
C ALA A 39 10.94 8.90 -20.59
N ALA A 40 10.44 9.57 -21.64
CA ALA A 40 11.15 10.66 -22.31
C ALA A 40 11.32 11.89 -21.39
N GLN A 41 10.27 12.29 -20.67
CA GLN A 41 10.33 13.39 -19.70
C GLN A 41 11.31 13.10 -18.55
N LYS A 42 11.36 11.85 -18.07
CA LYS A 42 12.30 11.42 -17.03
C LYS A 42 13.76 11.46 -17.52
N LYS A 43 14.03 11.13 -18.78
CA LYS A 43 15.36 11.25 -19.38
C LYS A 43 15.81 12.71 -19.55
N ILE A 44 14.88 13.63 -19.83
CA ILE A 44 15.16 15.06 -19.94
C ILE A 44 15.47 15.66 -18.56
N ALA A 45 14.74 15.26 -17.51
CA ALA A 45 14.96 15.73 -16.15
C ALA A 45 16.33 15.31 -15.58
N ILE A 46 16.78 14.08 -15.86
CA ILE A 46 18.08 13.57 -15.39
C ILE A 46 19.27 14.27 -16.07
N LYS A 47 19.08 14.84 -17.26
CA LYS A 47 20.13 15.59 -17.97
C LYS A 47 20.33 17.02 -17.44
N ALA A 48 19.41 17.52 -16.61
CA ALA A 48 19.42 18.91 -16.14
C ALA A 48 20.06 19.12 -14.75
N GLU A 49 20.39 18.06 -13.99
CA GLU A 49 20.93 18.16 -12.62
C GLU A 49 22.35 17.58 -12.50
N GLN A 50 23.36 18.34 -12.94
CA GLN A 50 24.76 18.12 -12.53
C GLN A 50 25.34 19.46 -12.04
N PRO A 51 25.58 19.63 -10.73
CA PRO A 51 26.40 20.73 -10.21
C PRO A 51 27.84 20.28 -9.91
N SER A 52 28.77 21.15 -10.29
CA SER A 52 30.21 21.13 -10.08
C SER A 52 30.65 21.24 -8.61
N THR A 53 31.79 20.63 -8.31
CA THR A 53 32.49 20.49 -7.02
C THR A 53 33.26 21.75 -6.55
N ALA A 54 33.25 22.04 -5.24
CA ALA A 54 34.32 22.69 -4.41
C ALA A 54 33.76 22.93 -2.97
N SER A 55 34.16 22.23 -1.88
CA SER A 55 35.38 22.25 -1.03
C SER A 55 35.49 23.38 0.02
N SER A 56 35.51 23.01 1.33
CA SER A 56 36.28 23.55 2.50
C SER A 56 35.56 23.27 3.83
N SER A 57 35.95 22.33 4.71
CA SER A 57 37.04 22.31 5.73
C SER A 57 36.75 22.97 7.11
N ILE A 58 36.56 22.09 8.11
CA ILE A 58 37.18 22.02 9.46
C ILE A 58 37.15 23.24 10.42
N SER A 59 36.61 23.05 11.63
CA SER A 59 37.35 23.25 12.91
C SER A 59 36.62 22.67 14.13
N LYS A 60 37.43 22.17 15.08
CA LYS A 60 37.11 21.51 16.36
C LYS A 60 37.11 22.55 17.50
N SER A 61 36.40 22.27 18.59
CA SER A 61 36.92 22.42 19.96
C SER A 61 36.01 21.75 21.01
N SER A 62 36.62 21.44 22.15
CA SER A 62 36.33 20.36 23.10
C SER A 62 36.14 20.87 24.54
N SER A 63 35.84 19.91 25.44
CA SER A 63 35.97 19.91 26.93
C SER A 63 34.77 20.44 27.73
N ALA A 64 34.03 19.58 28.47
CA ALA A 64 34.26 18.98 29.81
C ALA A 64 33.98 20.01 30.95
N ASN A 65 33.22 19.74 32.03
CA ASN A 65 33.36 18.64 32.99
C ASN A 65 32.18 18.60 34.03
N ALA A 66 32.12 17.49 34.79
CA ALA A 66 31.68 17.32 36.21
C ALA A 66 30.18 17.16 36.62
N SER A 67 29.79 15.88 36.80
CA SER A 67 29.20 15.18 37.96
C SER A 67 28.44 15.90 39.11
N ALA A 68 27.22 15.41 39.45
CA ALA A 68 26.84 14.94 40.80
C ALA A 68 25.46 14.23 40.85
N SER A 69 25.48 13.00 41.38
CA SER A 69 24.50 12.19 42.15
C SER A 69 22.98 12.48 42.25
N ALA A 70 22.22 11.46 41.84
CA ALA A 70 21.12 10.74 42.52
C ALA A 70 19.90 11.48 43.13
N SER A 71 18.72 11.20 42.56
CA SER A 71 17.54 10.72 43.33
C SER A 71 16.49 10.10 42.42
N SER A 72 15.97 8.95 42.85
CA SER A 72 14.89 8.19 42.24
C SER A 72 13.54 8.91 42.40
N SER A 73 12.88 9.22 41.30
CA SER A 73 11.42 9.38 41.27
C SER A 73 10.88 9.13 39.87
N SER A 74 9.80 8.36 39.82
CA SER A 74 9.01 7.96 38.67
C SER A 74 8.47 9.18 37.92
N SER A 75 9.15 9.60 36.85
CA SER A 75 8.64 10.60 35.92
C SER A 75 8.04 9.93 34.69
N SER A 76 6.71 9.97 34.64
CA SER A 76 5.95 9.82 33.39
C SER A 76 6.54 10.79 32.37
N SER A 77 7.08 10.27 31.26
CA SER A 77 7.67 11.12 30.23
C SER A 77 6.57 12.00 29.64
N LEU A 78 6.50 13.25 30.09
CA LEU A 78 5.70 14.29 29.49
C LEU A 78 6.22 14.47 28.06
N LYS A 79 5.53 13.85 27.10
CA LYS A 79 5.77 14.06 25.68
C LYS A 79 5.65 15.56 25.41
N ALA A 80 6.69 16.14 24.82
CA ALA A 80 6.64 17.51 24.31
C ALA A 80 5.34 17.73 23.49
N PRO A 81 4.66 18.88 23.64
CA PRO A 81 3.43 19.14 22.90
C PRO A 81 3.71 19.06 21.40
N ARG A 82 2.95 18.20 20.70
CA ARG A 82 3.07 18.06 19.25
C ARG A 82 2.82 19.42 18.62
N LYS A 83 3.73 19.87 17.74
CA LYS A 83 3.51 21.09 16.94
C LYS A 83 2.14 21.01 16.25
N PRO A 84 1.39 22.11 16.18
CA PRO A 84 0.11 22.13 15.49
C PRO A 84 0.31 21.68 14.03
N PRO A 85 -0.62 20.88 13.47
CA PRO A 85 -0.48 20.37 12.11
C PRO A 85 -0.45 21.53 11.12
N SER A 86 0.45 21.43 10.13
CA SER A 86 0.54 22.43 9.07
C SER A 86 -0.78 22.51 8.28
N SER A 87 -1.00 23.62 7.57
CA SER A 87 -2.17 23.77 6.71
C SER A 87 -2.30 22.64 5.69
N ASP A 88 -1.17 22.14 5.17
CA ASP A 88 -1.15 21.01 4.24
C ASP A 88 -1.51 19.69 4.91
N GLU A 89 -1.04 19.47 6.14
CA GLU A 89 -1.44 18.29 6.91
C GLU A 89 -2.94 18.31 7.22
N GLN A 90 -3.50 19.48 7.53
CA GLN A 90 -4.94 19.66 7.75
C GLN A 90 -5.74 19.36 6.47
N LEU A 91 -5.34 19.93 5.33
CA LEU A 91 -5.97 19.69 4.04
C LEU A 91 -5.83 18.21 3.61
N SER A 92 -4.65 17.62 3.78
CA SER A 92 -4.38 16.20 3.51
C SER A 92 -5.27 15.28 4.35
N ARG A 93 -5.48 15.61 5.63
CA ARG A 93 -6.40 14.86 6.51
C ARG A 93 -7.86 15.02 6.10
N ALA A 94 -8.27 16.23 5.71
CA ALA A 94 -9.62 16.50 5.22
C ALA A 94 -9.90 15.70 3.94
N LEU A 95 -9.00 15.76 2.95
CA LEU A 95 -9.09 15.00 1.70
C LEU A 95 -9.11 13.49 1.96
N ALA A 96 -8.22 12.98 2.81
CA ALA A 96 -8.19 11.56 3.16
C ALA A 96 -9.50 11.09 3.80
N TYR A 97 -10.11 11.91 4.66
CA TYR A 97 -11.40 11.58 5.26
C TYR A 97 -12.51 11.52 4.22
N ILE A 98 -12.64 12.58 3.41
CA ILE A 98 -13.70 12.70 2.40
C ILE A 98 -13.61 11.53 1.42
N LEU A 99 -12.45 11.34 0.82
CA LEU A 99 -12.27 10.38 -0.27
C LEU A 99 -12.33 8.91 0.19
N ARG A 100 -12.07 8.62 1.47
CA ARG A 100 -12.06 7.25 1.98
C ARG A 100 -13.30 6.86 2.75
N HIS A 101 -13.97 7.81 3.38
CA HIS A 101 -15.01 7.54 4.39
C HIS A 101 -16.21 8.50 4.30
N GLY A 102 -15.98 9.75 3.91
CA GLY A 102 -16.93 10.84 4.07
C GLY A 102 -17.74 11.20 2.83
N ALA A 103 -17.42 10.64 1.65
CA ALA A 103 -18.03 11.07 0.38
C ALA A 103 -19.57 11.02 0.43
N GLU A 104 -20.15 9.88 0.84
CA GLU A 104 -21.61 9.72 0.97
C GLU A 104 -22.21 10.69 2.00
N LYS A 105 -21.52 10.90 3.13
CA LYS A 105 -21.97 11.81 4.20
C LYS A 105 -21.93 13.28 3.79
N GLU A 106 -21.02 13.65 2.90
CA GLU A 106 -20.88 15.01 2.39
C GLU A 106 -21.64 15.25 1.09
N ALA A 107 -22.53 14.31 0.72
CA ALA A 107 -23.33 14.30 -0.49
C ALA A 107 -22.47 14.50 -1.76
N LEU A 108 -21.33 13.81 -1.80
CA LEU A 108 -20.44 13.79 -2.96
C LEU A 108 -20.68 12.50 -3.75
N GLU A 109 -20.88 12.66 -5.05
CA GLU A 109 -20.90 11.55 -5.98
C GLU A 109 -19.47 11.01 -6.14
N ILE A 110 -19.25 9.81 -5.60
CA ILE A 110 -18.02 9.06 -5.80
C ILE A 110 -18.25 7.99 -6.85
N ARG A 111 -17.41 8.00 -7.87
CA ARG A 111 -17.43 6.99 -8.93
C ARG A 111 -16.92 5.65 -8.38
N ALA A 112 -17.25 4.56 -9.08
CA ALA A 112 -16.80 3.22 -8.72
C ALA A 112 -15.28 3.06 -8.70
N ASP A 113 -14.55 3.91 -9.42
CA ASP A 113 -13.08 3.98 -9.46
C ASP A 113 -12.46 4.84 -8.36
N GLY A 114 -13.30 5.39 -7.47
CA GLY A 114 -12.92 6.23 -6.33
C GLY A 114 -12.75 7.71 -6.65
N TYR A 115 -12.91 8.13 -7.91
CA TYR A 115 -12.76 9.52 -8.29
C TYR A 115 -13.98 10.36 -7.92
N VAL A 116 -13.70 11.56 -7.40
CA VAL A 116 -14.65 12.61 -7.10
C VAL A 116 -14.21 13.90 -7.81
N LEU A 117 -15.16 14.69 -8.30
CA LEU A 117 -14.87 15.98 -8.90
C LEU A 117 -14.23 16.93 -7.87
N LEU A 118 -13.04 17.45 -8.18
CA LEU A 118 -12.26 18.24 -7.23
C LEU A 118 -12.97 19.52 -6.81
N GLU A 119 -13.68 20.17 -7.73
CA GLU A 119 -14.45 21.37 -7.43
C GLU A 119 -15.48 21.12 -6.31
N HIS A 120 -16.22 20.01 -6.39
CA HIS A 120 -17.18 19.64 -5.36
C HIS A 120 -16.51 19.37 -4.01
N VAL A 121 -15.31 18.77 -4.01
CA VAL A 121 -14.52 18.51 -2.80
C VAL A 121 -14.05 19.83 -2.15
N LEU A 122 -13.52 20.77 -2.94
CA LEU A 122 -13.07 22.08 -2.46
C LEU A 122 -14.23 22.90 -1.86
N GLN A 123 -15.45 22.65 -2.31
CA GLN A 123 -16.64 23.32 -1.79
C GLN A 123 -17.11 22.80 -0.42
N ARG A 124 -16.58 21.68 0.08
CA ARG A 124 -17.07 21.05 1.31
C ARG A 124 -16.61 21.78 2.57
N PRO A 125 -17.40 21.78 3.67
CA PRO A 125 -17.08 22.52 4.89
C PRO A 125 -15.71 22.16 5.49
N ARG A 126 -15.34 20.88 5.49
CA ARG A 126 -14.06 20.39 6.05
C ARG A 126 -12.83 20.86 5.28
N VAL A 127 -12.98 21.13 3.98
CA VAL A 127 -11.90 21.66 3.14
C VAL A 127 -11.90 23.19 3.23
N LYS A 128 -13.07 23.83 3.14
CA LYS A 128 -13.23 25.29 3.29
C LYS A 128 -12.74 25.83 4.63
N SER A 129 -12.81 25.04 5.69
CA SER A 129 -12.33 25.44 7.03
C SER A 129 -10.81 25.49 7.14
N VAL A 130 -10.07 24.85 6.23
CA VAL A 130 -8.60 24.89 6.24
C VAL A 130 -8.14 26.24 5.70
N THR A 131 -7.19 26.88 6.38
CA THR A 131 -6.60 28.15 5.94
C THR A 131 -5.20 27.92 5.40
N ILE A 132 -4.97 28.29 4.15
CA ILE A 132 -3.65 28.27 3.51
C ILE A 132 -3.03 29.67 3.65
N THR A 133 -1.80 29.74 4.15
CA THR A 133 -1.03 30.99 4.20
C THR A 133 -0.10 31.01 3.00
N LEU A 134 -0.26 32.02 2.14
CA LEU A 134 0.58 32.25 0.98
C LEU A 134 1.92 32.90 1.39
N PRO A 135 2.96 32.87 0.53
CA PRO A 135 4.26 33.48 0.82
C PRO A 135 4.19 34.99 1.09
N ASP A 136 3.17 35.67 0.56
CA ASP A 136 2.90 37.09 0.79
C ASP A 136 2.19 37.37 2.13
N GLY A 137 2.01 36.34 2.97
CA GLY A 137 1.33 36.42 4.26
C GLY A 137 -0.20 36.40 4.18
N LYS A 138 -0.80 36.37 2.98
CA LYS A 138 -2.26 36.34 2.83
C LYS A 138 -2.81 34.96 3.16
N LYS A 139 -3.97 34.96 3.82
CA LYS A 139 -4.74 33.75 4.13
C LYS A 139 -5.78 33.52 3.05
N THR A 140 -5.80 32.32 2.49
CA THR A 140 -6.77 31.94 1.46
C THR A 140 -7.36 30.56 1.70
N LYS A 141 -8.45 30.26 0.99
CA LYS A 141 -9.08 28.93 0.99
C LYS A 141 -8.29 27.99 0.08
N PRO A 142 -8.32 26.67 0.33
CA PRO A 142 -7.65 25.69 -0.52
C PRO A 142 -8.09 25.78 -1.97
N ARG A 143 -7.14 25.68 -2.90
CA ARG A 143 -7.37 25.68 -4.34
C ARG A 143 -6.79 24.43 -4.99
N LEU A 144 -6.94 24.33 -6.31
CA LEU A 144 -6.36 23.26 -7.12
C LEU A 144 -4.85 23.12 -6.88
N GLU A 145 -4.13 24.24 -6.82
CA GLU A 145 -2.68 24.27 -6.65
C GLU A 145 -2.25 23.65 -5.31
N ASP A 146 -3.03 23.89 -4.24
CA ASP A 146 -2.77 23.30 -2.92
C ASP A 146 -2.98 21.79 -2.92
N VAL A 147 -4.04 21.32 -3.57
CA VAL A 147 -4.31 19.88 -3.68
C VAL A 147 -3.25 19.21 -4.54
N ARG A 148 -2.84 19.84 -5.65
CA ARG A 148 -1.74 19.37 -6.50
C ARG A 148 -0.44 19.25 -5.71
N ARG A 149 -0.10 20.29 -4.95
CA ARG A 149 1.07 20.31 -4.05
C ARG A 149 1.00 19.20 -3.00
N ILE A 150 -0.17 18.91 -2.43
CA ILE A 150 -0.35 17.80 -1.47
C ILE A 150 -0.21 16.43 -2.13
N VAL A 151 -0.65 16.27 -3.38
CA VAL A 151 -0.49 15.03 -4.13
C VAL A 151 0.98 14.80 -4.48
N GLU A 152 1.67 15.84 -4.95
CA GLU A 152 3.08 15.79 -5.34
C GLU A 152 4.03 15.63 -4.15
N SER A 153 3.79 16.34 -3.03
CA SER A 153 4.61 16.25 -1.80
C SER A 153 4.30 15.01 -0.94
N ASN A 154 3.35 14.16 -1.34
CA ASN A 154 2.95 13.02 -0.54
C ASN A 154 3.98 11.88 -0.61
N GLU A 155 4.82 11.74 0.42
CA GLU A 155 5.72 10.58 0.56
C GLU A 155 5.00 9.23 0.41
N LYS A 156 3.73 9.17 0.82
CA LYS A 156 2.92 7.95 0.83
C LYS A 156 2.05 7.78 -0.42
N LYS A 157 2.14 8.69 -1.40
CA LYS A 157 1.34 8.69 -2.64
C LYS A 157 -0.14 8.37 -2.38
N ARG A 158 -0.72 9.04 -1.37
CA ARG A 158 -2.06 8.73 -0.85
C ARG A 158 -3.19 9.10 -1.80
N PHE A 159 -2.93 10.02 -2.71
CA PHE A 159 -3.91 10.64 -3.59
C PHE A 159 -3.44 10.58 -5.02
N GLU A 160 -4.39 10.61 -5.93
CA GLU A 160 -4.13 10.73 -7.36
C GLU A 160 -5.05 11.81 -7.93
N LEU A 161 -4.48 12.66 -8.77
CA LEU A 161 -5.19 13.68 -9.53
C LEU A 161 -5.23 13.24 -10.99
N SER A 162 -6.41 13.33 -11.60
CA SER A 162 -6.62 13.08 -13.02
C SER A 162 -7.33 14.28 -13.62
N GLN A 163 -6.78 14.83 -14.69
CA GLN A 163 -7.47 15.83 -15.50
C GLN A 163 -8.30 15.09 -16.55
N GLN A 164 -9.62 15.26 -16.51
CA GLN A 164 -10.54 14.69 -17.49
C GLN A 164 -11.15 15.86 -18.24
N ASN A 165 -10.94 15.93 -19.56
CA ASN A 165 -11.21 17.12 -20.37
C ASN A 165 -10.35 18.32 -19.92
N SER A 166 -10.12 19.30 -20.79
CA SER A 166 -9.15 20.38 -20.50
C SER A 166 -9.48 21.26 -19.28
N ALA A 167 -10.65 21.10 -18.65
CA ALA A 167 -11.12 21.93 -17.55
C ALA A 167 -11.43 21.20 -16.22
N GLU A 168 -11.65 19.89 -16.21
CA GLU A 168 -12.14 19.21 -15.00
C GLU A 168 -11.06 18.39 -14.31
N TRP A 169 -10.87 18.66 -13.03
CA TRP A 169 -9.96 17.90 -12.19
C TRP A 169 -10.73 16.93 -11.31
N TRP A 170 -10.25 15.70 -11.29
CA TRP A 170 -10.79 14.62 -10.48
C TRP A 170 -9.71 14.16 -9.50
N VAL A 171 -10.13 13.89 -8.26
CA VAL A 171 -9.24 13.44 -7.20
C VAL A 171 -9.77 12.15 -6.58
N ARG A 172 -8.87 11.21 -6.28
CA ARG A 172 -9.19 10.01 -5.53
C ARG A 172 -8.15 9.72 -4.46
N ALA A 173 -8.55 8.96 -3.44
CA ALA A 173 -7.58 8.25 -2.63
C ALA A 173 -7.11 7.02 -3.40
N VAL A 174 -5.81 6.74 -3.38
CA VAL A 174 -5.30 5.51 -4.01
C VAL A 174 -5.71 4.29 -3.20
N GLN A 175 -5.83 4.45 -1.88
CA GLN A 175 -6.13 3.35 -0.96
C GLN A 175 -6.87 3.74 0.30
N GLY A 176 -7.39 2.71 0.98
CA GLY A 176 -7.86 2.78 2.36
C GLY A 176 -9.31 3.18 2.50
N HIS A 177 -10.11 2.85 1.49
CA HIS A 177 -11.54 3.11 1.42
C HIS A 177 -12.31 2.24 2.42
N SER A 178 -13.39 2.82 2.95
CA SER A 178 -14.47 2.13 3.67
C SER A 178 -15.81 2.24 2.97
N LEU A 179 -15.83 2.85 1.78
CA LEU A 179 -17.05 3.10 1.01
C LEU A 179 -17.38 1.84 0.23
N LYS A 180 -18.63 1.40 0.29
CA LYS A 180 -19.08 0.15 -0.37
C LYS A 180 -19.05 0.27 -1.89
N ASN A 181 -19.31 1.47 -2.39
CA ASN A 181 -19.46 1.74 -3.83
C ASN A 181 -18.12 1.95 -4.56
N VAL A 182 -16.98 1.92 -3.85
CA VAL A 182 -15.66 2.14 -4.44
C VAL A 182 -14.93 0.82 -4.59
N VAL A 183 -14.69 0.43 -5.85
CA VAL A 183 -13.83 -0.69 -6.22
C VAL A 183 -12.39 -0.19 -6.27
N GLU A 184 -11.50 -0.83 -5.52
CA GLU A 184 -10.09 -0.47 -5.46
C GLU A 184 -9.39 -1.01 -6.74
N LEU A 185 -9.45 -0.24 -7.83
CA LEU A 185 -9.26 -0.70 -9.22
C LEU A 185 -7.81 -1.02 -9.65
N GLN A 186 -6.80 -0.95 -8.79
CA GLN A 186 -5.39 -1.11 -9.22
C GLN A 186 -4.56 -1.98 -8.28
N HIS A 187 -4.98 -3.22 -8.10
CA HIS A 187 -4.15 -4.21 -7.42
C HIS A 187 -3.81 -5.40 -8.31
N VAL A 188 -2.56 -5.83 -8.21
CA VAL A 188 -2.07 -7.09 -8.77
C VAL A 188 -2.33 -8.18 -7.74
N ALA A 189 -3.03 -9.25 -8.12
CA ALA A 189 -3.17 -10.41 -7.24
C ALA A 189 -1.79 -11.03 -6.99
N LEU A 190 -1.47 -11.26 -5.71
CA LEU A 190 -0.25 -11.91 -5.31
C LEU A 190 -0.44 -13.43 -5.33
N THR A 191 0.45 -14.12 -6.03
CA THR A 191 0.53 -15.58 -6.12
C THR A 191 1.92 -16.02 -5.70
N LEU A 192 2.11 -17.32 -5.41
CA LEU A 192 3.42 -17.86 -5.07
C LEU A 192 4.49 -17.56 -6.14
N GLU A 193 4.09 -17.53 -7.40
CA GLU A 193 4.96 -17.25 -8.55
C GLU A 193 5.46 -15.79 -8.59
N ASN A 194 4.64 -14.83 -8.14
CA ASN A 194 4.95 -13.40 -8.24
C ASN A 194 5.32 -12.74 -6.90
N LEU A 195 5.53 -13.51 -5.84
CA LEU A 195 5.98 -13.00 -4.54
C LEU A 195 7.32 -12.24 -4.63
N HIS A 196 8.12 -12.47 -5.67
CA HIS A 196 9.32 -11.69 -5.95
C HIS A 196 9.03 -10.18 -6.08
N LEU A 197 7.80 -9.76 -6.41
CA LEU A 197 7.37 -8.35 -6.46
C LEU A 197 7.39 -7.67 -5.09
N LEU A 198 7.51 -8.44 -4.01
CA LEU A 198 7.62 -7.96 -2.64
C LEU A 198 9.08 -7.79 -2.18
N LYS A 199 10.05 -8.23 -2.99
CA LYS A 199 11.47 -8.04 -2.66
C LYS A 199 11.82 -6.56 -2.66
N LEU A 200 12.58 -6.14 -1.65
CA LEU A 200 13.22 -4.83 -1.62
C LEU A 200 14.52 -4.96 -2.41
N THR A 201 14.68 -4.17 -3.46
CA THR A 201 15.96 -4.06 -4.18
C THR A 201 16.95 -3.40 -3.23
N HIS A 202 17.88 -4.17 -2.67
CA HIS A 202 19.11 -3.62 -2.14
C HIS A 202 19.93 -3.16 -3.34
N ASP A 203 20.19 -1.85 -3.44
CA ASP A 203 21.21 -1.32 -4.37
C ASP A 203 22.58 -1.81 -3.86
N ASP A 204 22.94 -3.03 -4.21
CA ASP A 204 24.31 -3.51 -4.11
C ASP A 204 24.99 -3.20 -5.45
N PRO A 205 25.88 -2.19 -5.53
CA PRO A 205 26.48 -1.75 -6.79
C PRO A 205 27.42 -2.79 -7.43
N HIS A 206 27.55 -3.99 -6.85
CA HIS A 206 28.36 -5.07 -7.39
C HIS A 206 27.57 -6.24 -8.01
N ASN A 207 26.23 -6.22 -8.01
CA ASN A 207 25.45 -7.28 -8.67
C ASN A 207 24.84 -6.81 -10.00
N HIS A 208 25.71 -6.38 -10.92
CA HIS A 208 25.33 -6.04 -12.30
C HIS A 208 25.69 -7.20 -13.23
N SER A 209 25.03 -8.35 -13.08
CA SER A 209 24.87 -9.32 -14.17
C SER A 209 23.75 -10.30 -13.84
N LEU A 210 22.51 -9.94 -14.19
CA LEU A 210 21.45 -10.92 -14.36
C LEU A 210 21.23 -11.07 -15.86
N THR A 211 21.96 -12.03 -16.44
CA THR A 211 21.69 -12.54 -17.79
C THR A 211 20.41 -13.38 -17.76
N GLU A 212 19.63 -13.25 -18.83
CA GLU A 212 18.31 -13.86 -19.05
C GLU A 212 18.35 -15.39 -19.24
N GLU A 213 18.77 -16.18 -18.25
CA GLU A 213 18.86 -17.64 -18.43
C GLU A 213 18.19 -18.52 -17.37
N HIS A 214 17.50 -17.97 -16.35
CA HIS A 214 16.83 -18.81 -15.36
C HIS A 214 15.31 -18.94 -15.55
N HIS A 215 14.86 -19.13 -16.80
CA HIS A 215 13.43 -19.31 -17.11
C HIS A 215 12.92 -20.76 -17.10
N LEU A 216 13.75 -21.79 -16.87
CA LEU A 216 13.27 -23.18 -16.84
C LEU A 216 13.98 -23.99 -15.73
N LYS A 217 13.47 -23.92 -14.50
CA LYS A 217 13.69 -24.95 -13.47
C LYS A 217 12.56 -24.94 -12.44
N THR A 218 11.99 -26.11 -12.27
CA THR A 218 10.64 -26.42 -11.79
C THR A 218 10.52 -26.35 -10.27
N ASN A 219 9.41 -25.79 -9.76
CA ASN A 219 8.69 -25.99 -8.49
C ASN A 219 9.41 -26.19 -7.12
N LEU A 220 10.72 -26.35 -7.03
CA LEU A 220 11.46 -26.48 -5.76
C LEU A 220 12.07 -25.15 -5.30
N ASP A 221 12.35 -24.23 -6.22
CA ASP A 221 12.99 -22.95 -5.91
C ASP A 221 12.06 -21.91 -5.25
N ALA A 222 10.73 -22.08 -5.29
CA ALA A 222 9.82 -21.14 -4.63
C ALA A 222 9.96 -21.14 -3.09
N LEU A 223 10.34 -22.29 -2.51
CA LEU A 223 10.63 -22.44 -1.08
C LEU A 223 12.05 -21.95 -0.72
N GLN A 224 13.03 -22.16 -1.61
CA GLN A 224 14.42 -21.72 -1.43
C GLN A 224 14.57 -20.19 -1.61
N ILE A 225 13.85 -19.60 -2.57
CA ILE A 225 13.80 -18.15 -2.80
C ILE A 225 13.17 -17.42 -1.60
N ALA A 226 12.25 -18.06 -0.88
CA ALA A 226 11.71 -17.54 0.37
C ALA A 226 12.73 -17.58 1.53
N SER A 227 13.73 -18.47 1.48
CA SER A 227 14.71 -18.62 2.56
C SER A 227 15.94 -17.71 2.41
N GLU A 228 16.42 -17.45 1.19
CA GLU A 228 17.66 -16.67 1.00
C GLU A 228 17.44 -15.16 0.84
N HIS A 229 16.26 -14.73 0.41
CA HIS A 229 15.86 -13.31 0.40
C HIS A 229 14.44 -13.18 0.93
N ARG A 230 14.30 -13.22 2.27
CA ARG A 230 13.01 -13.29 2.97
C ARG A 230 12.10 -12.14 2.55
N VAL A 231 11.10 -12.45 1.74
CA VAL A 231 9.93 -11.58 1.52
C VAL A 231 9.28 -11.36 2.87
N GLN A 232 9.26 -10.11 3.35
CA GLN A 232 8.65 -9.76 4.62
C GLN A 232 7.35 -9.00 4.39
N VAL A 233 6.28 -9.49 5.01
CA VAL A 233 4.99 -8.80 5.03
C VAL A 233 4.64 -8.53 6.48
N ILE A 234 4.50 -7.25 6.83
CA ILE A 234 4.42 -6.80 8.23
C ILE A 234 3.17 -5.96 8.44
N HIS A 235 2.45 -6.20 9.54
CA HIS A 235 1.41 -5.34 10.04
C HIS A 235 1.88 -4.57 11.28
N GLY A 236 1.66 -3.26 11.28
CA GLY A 236 2.02 -2.38 12.41
C GLY A 236 0.79 -2.04 13.22
N THR A 237 0.81 -2.36 14.51
CA THR A 237 -0.28 -2.09 15.46
C THR A 237 0.25 -1.50 16.77
N TYR A 238 -0.65 -1.36 17.75
CA TYR A 238 -0.33 -0.89 19.10
C TYR A 238 -0.44 -2.02 20.13
N ALA A 239 0.32 -1.96 21.21
CA ALA A 239 0.30 -2.97 22.27
C ALA A 239 -1.11 -3.34 22.78
N PRO A 240 -2.02 -2.39 23.10
CA PRO A 240 -3.38 -2.78 23.53
C PRO A 240 -4.22 -3.42 22.43
N ALA A 241 -3.97 -3.06 21.17
CA ALA A 241 -4.66 -3.65 20.04
C ALA A 241 -4.14 -5.06 19.72
N TRP A 242 -2.89 -5.37 20.07
CA TRP A 242 -2.33 -6.72 19.91
C TRP A 242 -3.08 -7.75 20.75
N ASP A 243 -3.39 -7.44 22.01
CA ASP A 243 -4.12 -8.37 22.89
C ASP A 243 -5.53 -8.67 22.33
N LEU A 244 -6.19 -7.66 21.76
CA LEU A 244 -7.48 -7.82 21.08
C LEU A 244 -7.38 -8.62 19.78
N ILE A 245 -6.29 -8.44 19.02
CA ILE A 245 -6.02 -9.23 17.80
C ILE A 245 -5.87 -10.71 18.15
N LEU A 246 -5.10 -11.01 19.20
CA LEU A 246 -4.89 -12.38 19.65
C LEU A 246 -6.20 -13.00 20.17
N ALA A 247 -6.93 -12.27 21.02
CA ALA A 247 -8.21 -12.73 21.58
C ALA A 247 -9.30 -12.94 20.52
N SER A 248 -9.33 -12.12 19.47
CA SER A 248 -10.28 -12.26 18.36
C SER A 248 -9.88 -13.30 17.32
N GLY A 249 -8.68 -13.89 17.44
CA GLY A 249 -8.16 -14.93 16.57
C GLY A 249 -7.45 -14.44 15.30
N GLY A 250 -7.28 -13.12 15.10
CA GLY A 250 -6.58 -12.60 13.92
C GLY A 250 -6.75 -11.10 13.64
N LEU A 251 -6.17 -10.67 12.52
CA LEU A 251 -6.27 -9.31 12.02
C LEU A 251 -7.55 -9.14 11.19
N LYS A 252 -8.34 -8.11 11.48
CA LYS A 252 -9.55 -7.76 10.71
C LYS A 252 -9.33 -6.47 9.91
N PRO A 253 -10.01 -6.29 8.76
CA PRO A 253 -10.04 -5.01 8.04
C PRO A 253 -10.58 -3.84 8.88
N MET A 254 -11.34 -4.14 9.93
CA MET A 254 -12.07 -3.20 10.77
C MET A 254 -13.06 -2.38 9.93
N THR A 255 -12.92 -1.06 9.90
CA THR A 255 -13.79 -0.19 9.10
C THR A 255 -13.37 -0.11 7.64
N ARG A 256 -12.26 -0.74 7.22
CA ARG A 256 -11.76 -0.69 5.83
C ARG A 256 -12.18 -1.94 5.06
N ASN A 257 -12.03 -1.88 3.75
CA ASN A 257 -12.26 -3.03 2.87
C ASN A 257 -11.16 -4.10 2.97
N HIS A 258 -9.92 -3.71 3.31
CA HIS A 258 -8.76 -4.60 3.36
C HIS A 258 -7.87 -4.36 4.60
N ILE A 259 -7.25 -5.42 5.11
CA ILE A 259 -6.11 -5.36 6.02
C ILE A 259 -4.91 -4.80 5.25
N HIS A 260 -4.27 -3.77 5.80
CA HIS A 260 -3.11 -3.13 5.17
C HIS A 260 -1.82 -3.63 5.79
N LEU A 261 -0.89 -4.05 4.94
CA LEU A 261 0.39 -4.66 5.28
C LEU A 261 1.52 -3.94 4.53
N ALA A 262 2.71 -3.90 5.13
CA ALA A 262 3.91 -3.31 4.56
C ALA A 262 4.87 -4.40 4.05
N LYS A 263 5.62 -4.10 2.98
CA LYS A 263 6.66 -4.98 2.40
C LYS A 263 7.96 -5.08 3.22
N GLY A 264 7.99 -4.50 4.42
CA GLY A 264 9.20 -4.40 5.22
C GLY A 264 9.06 -3.46 6.40
N LYS A 265 10.14 -3.33 7.17
CA LYS A 265 10.21 -2.45 8.34
C LYS A 265 10.25 -0.98 7.92
N PHE A 266 9.83 -0.12 8.83
CA PHE A 266 10.02 1.32 8.66
C PHE A 266 11.51 1.65 8.59
N GLY A 267 11.93 2.46 7.61
CA GLY A 267 13.34 2.88 7.44
C GLY A 267 14.17 2.02 6.49
N GLN A 268 13.66 0.88 6.01
CA GLN A 268 14.30 0.14 4.91
C GLN A 268 14.11 0.87 3.58
N GLN A 269 15.18 0.94 2.78
CA GLN A 269 15.18 1.59 1.46
C GLN A 269 14.13 0.95 0.55
N GLY A 270 13.34 1.77 -0.15
CA GLY A 270 12.25 1.30 -1.02
C GLY A 270 10.93 0.93 -0.30
N VAL A 271 10.85 0.99 1.04
CA VAL A 271 9.61 0.71 1.78
C VAL A 271 8.78 1.98 2.01
N ILE A 272 7.73 2.17 1.20
CA ILE A 272 6.64 3.11 1.53
C ILE A 272 5.79 2.43 2.61
N SER A 273 6.17 2.57 3.87
CA SER A 273 5.47 1.88 4.96
C SER A 273 4.03 2.39 5.11
N GLY A 274 3.06 1.50 4.88
CA GLY A 274 1.64 1.70 5.21
C GLY A 274 1.41 1.86 6.72
N MET A 275 2.39 1.49 7.55
CA MET A 275 2.33 1.57 9.00
C MET A 275 2.50 3.01 9.49
N ARG A 276 1.92 3.31 10.66
CA ARG A 276 2.15 4.58 11.36
C ARG A 276 3.53 4.52 12.03
N LYS A 277 4.30 5.62 12.00
CA LYS A 277 5.59 5.72 12.71
C LYS A 277 5.46 5.44 14.22
N SER A 278 4.27 5.63 14.78
CA SER A 278 3.96 5.39 16.18
C SER A 278 3.57 3.94 16.52
N ALA A 279 3.47 3.04 15.54
CA ALA A 279 3.17 1.64 15.80
C ALA A 279 4.30 1.02 16.63
N ASN A 280 3.96 0.32 17.72
CA ASN A 280 4.91 -0.25 18.67
C ASN A 280 4.81 -1.78 18.78
N ARG A 281 4.04 -2.39 17.89
CA ARG A 281 3.98 -3.84 17.66
C ARG A 281 4.05 -4.12 16.17
N LEU A 282 4.93 -5.02 15.76
CA LEU A 282 5.14 -5.45 14.39
C LEU A 282 4.80 -6.93 14.27
N ILE A 283 3.69 -7.24 13.60
CA ILE A 283 3.24 -8.61 13.36
C ILE A 283 3.75 -9.05 11.99
N TYR A 284 4.48 -10.15 11.95
CA TYR A 284 5.04 -10.71 10.72
C TYR A 284 4.12 -11.79 10.17
N ILE A 285 3.81 -11.69 8.88
CA ILE A 285 2.87 -12.55 8.19
C ILE A 285 3.63 -13.58 7.34
N ASP A 286 3.23 -14.83 7.50
CA ASP A 286 3.57 -15.95 6.63
C ASP A 286 2.69 -15.90 5.37
N ILE A 287 3.06 -15.03 4.44
CA ILE A 287 2.27 -14.82 3.22
C ILE A 287 2.25 -16.08 2.34
N VAL A 288 3.32 -16.87 2.35
CA VAL A 288 3.40 -18.12 1.59
C VAL A 288 2.33 -19.09 2.09
N LYS A 289 2.31 -19.37 3.40
CA LYS A 289 1.28 -20.23 3.99
C LYS A 289 -0.13 -19.69 3.73
N ALA A 290 -0.34 -18.38 3.89
CA ALA A 290 -1.66 -17.78 3.71
C ALA A 290 -2.18 -17.91 2.27
N ILE A 291 -1.34 -17.67 1.26
CA ILE A 291 -1.72 -17.84 -0.15
C ILE A 291 -1.98 -19.32 -0.46
N THR A 292 -1.14 -20.23 0.04
CA THR A 292 -1.33 -21.69 -0.13
C THR A 292 -2.66 -22.15 0.46
N ASP A 293 -3.06 -21.61 1.61
CA ASP A 293 -4.34 -21.91 2.27
C ASP A 293 -5.53 -21.15 1.62
N GLY A 294 -5.30 -20.48 0.48
CA GLY A 294 -6.36 -19.85 -0.33
C GLY A 294 -6.73 -18.43 0.09
N ILE A 295 -5.95 -17.77 0.96
CA ILE A 295 -6.22 -16.38 1.34
C ILE A 295 -5.77 -15.44 0.23
N PRO A 296 -6.65 -14.58 -0.30
CA PRO A 296 -6.28 -13.64 -1.34
C PRO A 296 -5.39 -12.52 -0.79
N PHE A 297 -4.31 -12.24 -1.51
CA PHE A 297 -3.45 -11.08 -1.28
C PHE A 297 -3.33 -10.26 -2.55
N TYR A 298 -3.15 -8.96 -2.38
CA TYR A 298 -3.04 -8.02 -3.47
C TYR A 298 -1.90 -7.04 -3.23
N LEU A 299 -1.17 -6.71 -4.29
CA LEU A 299 -0.18 -5.66 -4.31
C LEU A 299 -0.72 -4.45 -5.04
N SER A 300 -0.78 -3.34 -4.34
CA SER A 300 -1.18 -2.06 -4.91
C SER A 300 -0.07 -1.32 -5.65
N SER A 301 -0.49 -0.37 -6.49
CA SER A 301 0.41 0.48 -7.29
C SER A 301 1.38 1.32 -6.46
N ASN A 302 1.05 1.64 -5.20
CA ASN A 302 1.94 2.36 -4.28
C ASN A 302 2.82 1.44 -3.40
N GLY A 303 2.78 0.13 -3.64
CA GLY A 303 3.63 -0.84 -2.93
C GLY A 303 3.05 -1.38 -1.63
N VAL A 304 1.83 -1.01 -1.23
CA VAL A 304 1.17 -1.58 -0.05
C VAL A 304 0.58 -2.96 -0.38
N VAL A 305 0.73 -3.91 0.54
CA VAL A 305 0.14 -5.25 0.45
C VAL A 305 -1.21 -5.24 1.16
N LEU A 306 -2.22 -5.84 0.54
CA LEU A 306 -3.60 -5.84 1.00
C LEU A 306 -4.14 -7.26 1.05
N THR A 307 -4.99 -7.55 2.02
CA THR A 307 -5.77 -8.79 2.05
C THR A 307 -7.12 -8.53 2.73
N PRO A 308 -8.24 -9.06 2.22
CA PRO A 308 -9.53 -9.03 2.92
C PRO A 308 -9.57 -10.03 4.08
N GLY A 309 -8.55 -10.89 4.23
CA GLY A 309 -8.58 -12.07 5.08
C GLY A 309 -9.20 -13.27 4.36
N ASP A 310 -9.52 -14.31 5.12
CA ASP A 310 -10.26 -15.46 4.61
C ASP A 310 -11.70 -15.08 4.19
N ASN A 311 -12.32 -15.94 3.39
CA ASN A 311 -13.67 -15.71 2.87
C ASN A 311 -14.77 -15.93 3.93
N GLN A 312 -14.46 -16.64 5.03
CA GLN A 312 -15.45 -17.04 6.04
C GLN A 312 -15.60 -16.00 7.15
N HIS A 313 -14.48 -15.49 7.65
CA HIS A 313 -14.40 -14.60 8.79
C HIS A 313 -13.96 -13.18 8.41
N HIS A 314 -13.59 -12.94 7.15
CA HIS A 314 -13.00 -11.67 6.70
C HIS A 314 -11.84 -11.25 7.61
N MET A 315 -10.98 -12.23 7.90
CA MET A 315 -9.92 -12.10 8.89
C MET A 315 -8.66 -12.84 8.44
N LEU A 316 -7.50 -12.29 8.76
CA LEU A 316 -6.23 -13.01 8.64
C LEU A 316 -5.90 -13.63 9.99
N GLY A 317 -6.11 -14.93 10.11
CA GLY A 317 -5.97 -15.66 11.37
C GLY A 317 -4.53 -15.71 11.93
N VAL A 318 -4.41 -15.89 13.24
CA VAL A 318 -3.13 -15.95 13.97
C VAL A 318 -2.20 -17.08 13.51
N GLN A 319 -2.75 -18.15 12.90
CA GLN A 319 -1.97 -19.25 12.32
C GLN A 319 -1.07 -18.80 11.17
N TYR A 320 -1.34 -17.64 10.56
CA TYR A 320 -0.50 -17.03 9.54
C TYR A 320 0.53 -16.06 10.11
N PHE A 321 0.57 -15.84 11.42
CA PHE A 321 1.61 -15.01 12.03
C PHE A 321 2.85 -15.86 12.27
N THR A 322 4.03 -15.32 11.97
CA THR A 322 5.31 -15.98 12.26
C THR A 322 5.86 -15.53 13.61
N LYS A 323 5.86 -14.22 13.85
CA LYS A 323 6.29 -13.59 15.10
C LYS A 323 5.70 -12.20 15.27
N VAL A 324 5.78 -11.69 16.49
CA VAL A 324 5.51 -10.29 16.84
C VAL A 324 6.71 -9.71 17.57
N GLU A 325 7.15 -8.54 17.11
CA GLU A 325 8.22 -7.76 17.77
C GLU A 325 7.68 -6.45 18.32
N ASP A 326 8.33 -5.91 19.35
CA ASP A 326 8.14 -4.53 19.77
C ASP A 326 9.01 -3.56 18.94
N GLN A 327 8.96 -2.27 19.30
CA GLN A 327 9.75 -1.22 18.66
C GLN A 327 11.27 -1.36 18.84
N ASN A 328 11.71 -2.15 19.81
CA ASN A 328 13.12 -2.44 20.12
C ASN A 328 13.57 -3.78 19.51
N ALA A 329 12.77 -4.35 18.58
CA ALA A 329 12.96 -5.67 18.00
C ALA A 329 12.97 -6.82 19.01
N GLN A 330 12.42 -6.61 20.22
CA GLN A 330 12.25 -7.69 21.20
C GLN A 330 11.06 -8.56 20.80
N LEU A 331 11.26 -9.88 20.89
CA LEU A 331 10.23 -10.85 20.57
C LEU A 331 9.12 -10.81 21.63
N VAL A 332 7.91 -10.47 21.21
CA VAL A 332 6.71 -10.43 22.06
C VAL A 332 5.92 -11.74 21.94
N TRP A 333 5.90 -12.31 20.74
CA TRP A 333 5.18 -13.55 20.46
C TRP A 333 5.83 -14.27 19.29
N SER A 334 5.78 -15.61 19.29
CA SER A 334 6.19 -16.43 18.15
C SER A 334 5.19 -17.56 17.94
N ARG A 335 5.05 -18.02 16.70
CA ARG A 335 4.20 -19.16 16.39
C ARG A 335 4.67 -20.39 17.19
N PRO A 336 3.77 -21.08 17.90
CA PRO A 336 4.12 -22.36 18.52
C PRO A 336 4.59 -23.36 17.47
N PRO A 337 5.57 -24.23 17.77
CA PRO A 337 5.93 -25.31 16.86
C PRO A 337 4.69 -26.18 16.58
N SER A 338 4.51 -26.59 15.33
CA SER A 338 3.43 -27.52 14.96
C SER A 338 3.57 -28.81 15.77
N PRO A 339 2.47 -29.40 16.28
CA PRO A 339 2.56 -30.69 16.95
C PRO A 339 3.20 -31.70 16.00
N SER A 340 4.22 -32.41 16.45
CA SER A 340 4.84 -33.49 15.68
C SER A 340 3.77 -34.52 15.32
N PRO A 341 3.77 -35.07 14.09
CA PRO A 341 2.83 -36.13 13.74
C PRO A 341 2.98 -37.25 14.77
N SER A 342 1.88 -37.55 15.47
CA SER A 342 1.83 -38.67 16.41
C SER A 342 2.30 -39.93 15.69
N PRO A 343 3.15 -40.76 16.31
CA PRO A 343 3.59 -42.00 15.69
C PRO A 343 2.35 -42.83 15.35
N SER A 344 2.21 -43.15 14.07
CA SER A 344 1.14 -44.02 13.56
C SER A 344 1.11 -45.31 14.37
N PRO A 345 -0.09 -45.80 14.77
CA PRO A 345 -0.19 -47.01 15.57
C PRO A 345 0.48 -48.17 14.83
N SER A 346 1.43 -48.81 15.50
CA SER A 346 2.11 -50.01 15.03
C SER A 346 1.06 -51.08 14.69
N PRO A 347 1.21 -51.79 13.55
CA PRO A 347 0.27 -52.86 13.21
C PRO A 347 0.33 -53.93 14.30
N SER A 348 -0.83 -54.25 14.87
CA SER A 348 -0.97 -55.32 15.86
C SER A 348 -0.48 -56.64 15.27
N PRO A 349 0.24 -57.48 16.04
CA PRO A 349 0.65 -58.79 15.55
C PRO A 349 -0.60 -59.64 15.35
N THR A 350 -0.79 -60.13 14.12
CA THR A 350 -1.76 -61.17 13.79
C THR A 350 -1.42 -62.41 14.60
N VAL A 351 -2.38 -62.87 15.41
CA VAL A 351 -2.28 -64.09 16.24
C VAL A 351 -2.37 -65.33 15.37
#